data_AF-A0AA51S5I2-F1
#
_entry.id   AF-A0AA51S5I2-F1
#
_cell.length_a   1.000
_cell.length_b   1.000
_cell.length_c   1.000
_cell.angle_alpha   90.00
_cell.angle_beta   90.00
_cell.angle_gamma   90.00
#
_symmetry.space_group_name_H-M   'P 1'
#
loop_
_entity.id
_entity.type
_entity.pdbx_description
1 polymer ?
#
loop_
_entity_poly.entity_id
_entity_poly.type
_entity_poly.pdbx_seq_one_letter_code
_entity_poly.pdbx_strand_id
1 'polypeptide(L)'
;MYIYRVCLFFLLIFLVACDYSKTSDTQQLKNLACEAGLACTFPNGVKVWLSDGDLSPETPFSIFAELPKGHVITNAKLEGVTMYMGYIPQQFKRHGNTWQSETMVGICAEKNMLWKLILNVTDEVTQQSNSVYYYFYVTY
;
A
#
# COMPACT_ATOMS: atom_id res chain seq x y z
N MET A 1 -40.56 44.97 -5.75
CA MET A 1 -39.70 44.71 -4.57
C MET A 1 -39.59 43.21 -4.23
N TYR A 2 -39.48 42.33 -5.25
CA TYR A 2 -39.38 40.85 -5.07
C TYR A 2 -38.08 40.24 -5.61
N ILE A 3 -37.24 41.04 -6.28
CA ILE A 3 -35.96 40.60 -6.86
C ILE A 3 -34.88 40.39 -5.79
N TYR A 4 -34.91 41.16 -4.69
CA TYR A 4 -33.89 41.11 -3.64
C TYR A 4 -34.00 39.86 -2.73
N ARG A 5 -35.20 39.27 -2.64
CA ARG A 5 -35.44 38.06 -1.80
C ARG A 5 -34.98 36.76 -2.46
N VAL A 6 -34.87 36.73 -3.79
CA VAL A 6 -34.46 35.52 -4.53
C VAL A 6 -32.93 35.37 -4.52
N CYS A 7 -32.18 36.48 -4.54
CA CYS A 7 -30.71 36.45 -4.42
C CYS A 7 -30.20 35.92 -3.07
N LEU A 8 -30.94 36.18 -1.98
CA LEU A 8 -30.47 35.81 -0.64
C LEU A 8 -30.58 34.29 -0.36
N PHE A 9 -31.42 33.57 -1.11
CA PHE A 9 -31.61 32.13 -0.93
C PHE A 9 -30.59 31.28 -1.71
N PHE A 10 -30.04 31.80 -2.82
CA PHE A 10 -29.01 31.10 -3.60
C PHE A 10 -27.63 31.10 -2.92
N LEU A 11 -27.38 32.01 -1.98
CA LEU A 11 -26.08 32.14 -1.31
C LEU A 11 -25.88 31.13 -0.16
N LEU A 12 -26.96 30.47 0.30
CA LEU A 12 -26.92 29.50 1.40
C LEU A 12 -26.58 28.06 0.97
N ILE A 13 -26.64 27.75 -0.33
CA ILE A 13 -26.37 26.39 -0.85
C ILE A 13 -24.86 26.14 -1.05
N PHE A 14 -24.03 27.20 -1.09
CA PHE A 14 -22.59 27.08 -1.31
C PHE A 14 -21.77 26.67 -0.07
N LEU A 15 -22.37 26.54 1.11
CA LEU A 15 -21.65 26.19 2.34
C LEU A 15 -21.71 24.69 2.71
N VAL A 16 -22.36 23.85 1.91
CA VAL A 16 -22.48 22.39 2.17
C VAL A 16 -21.69 21.57 1.15
N ALA A 17 -20.47 22.00 0.83
CA ALA A 17 -19.57 21.25 -0.04
C ALA A 17 -18.13 21.32 0.48
N CYS A 18 -17.89 20.75 1.65
CA CYS A 18 -16.58 20.21 2.01
C CYS A 18 -16.73 19.29 3.22
N ASP A 19 -17.12 18.05 2.99
CA ASP A 19 -16.59 16.96 3.82
C ASP A 19 -15.67 16.14 2.92
N TYR A 20 -14.41 16.61 2.84
CA TYR A 20 -13.34 15.90 2.17
C TYR A 20 -13.03 14.66 2.99
N SER A 21 -13.58 13.52 2.57
CA SER A 21 -13.35 12.21 3.20
C SER A 21 -11.84 11.90 3.27
N LYS A 22 -11.24 12.09 4.45
CA LYS A 22 -9.88 11.67 4.81
C LYS A 22 -9.81 10.15 5.03
N THR A 23 -10.11 9.37 4.00
CA THR A 23 -10.10 7.91 4.09
C THR A 23 -8.70 7.31 3.87
N SER A 24 -7.72 8.10 3.37
CA SER A 24 -6.35 7.62 3.10
C SER A 24 -5.42 7.59 4.33
N ASP A 25 -5.53 8.57 5.24
CA ASP A 25 -4.59 8.73 6.36
C ASP A 25 -4.69 7.57 7.38
N THR A 26 -5.88 7.00 7.56
CA THR A 26 -6.12 5.96 8.57
C THR A 26 -5.54 4.60 8.20
N GLN A 27 -5.40 4.28 6.90
CA GLN A 27 -4.73 3.07 6.43
C GLN A 27 -3.20 3.18 6.48
N GLN A 28 -2.65 4.37 6.23
CA GLN A 28 -1.21 4.63 6.39
C GLN A 28 -0.78 4.51 7.85
N LEU A 29 -1.57 5.03 8.79
CA LEU A 29 -1.23 5.03 10.22
C LEU A 29 -1.24 3.62 10.84
N LYS A 30 -2.08 2.71 10.34
CA LYS A 30 -2.16 1.32 10.85
C LYS A 30 -0.93 0.47 10.48
N ASN A 31 -0.24 0.80 9.40
CA ASN A 31 0.95 0.09 8.92
C ASN A 31 2.27 0.71 9.39
N LEU A 32 2.26 1.92 9.97
CA LEU A 32 3.42 2.50 10.66
C LEU A 32 3.87 1.68 11.89
N ALA A 33 3.10 0.68 12.30
CA ALA A 33 3.42 -0.21 13.42
C ALA A 33 4.28 -1.44 13.02
N CYS A 34 4.56 -1.64 11.73
CA CYS A 34 5.39 -2.74 11.26
C CYS A 34 6.84 -2.29 11.12
N GLU A 35 7.72 -2.86 11.94
CA GLU A 35 9.16 -2.60 11.89
C GLU A 35 9.79 -3.32 10.68
N ALA A 36 10.65 -2.61 9.95
CA ALA A 36 11.31 -3.15 8.77
C ALA A 36 12.22 -4.33 9.16
N GLY A 37 12.27 -5.37 8.32
CA GLY A 37 12.99 -6.62 8.62
C GLY A 37 12.24 -7.63 9.51
N LEU A 38 11.16 -7.24 10.19
CA LEU A 38 10.29 -8.15 10.95
C LEU A 38 9.00 -8.49 10.20
N ALA A 39 8.46 -9.68 10.48
CA ALA A 39 7.21 -10.17 9.88
C ALA A 39 5.99 -9.38 10.37
N CYS A 40 5.44 -8.55 9.48
CA CYS A 40 4.18 -7.86 9.65
C CYS A 40 3.02 -8.81 9.38
N THR A 41 2.18 -9.08 10.39
CA THR A 41 1.04 -10.02 10.27
C THR A 41 -0.27 -9.24 10.08
N PHE A 42 -1.01 -9.57 9.04
CA PHE A 42 -2.27 -8.93 8.68
C PHE A 42 -3.50 -9.72 9.20
N PRO A 43 -4.69 -9.09 9.33
CA PRO A 43 -5.88 -9.75 9.86
C PRO A 43 -6.34 -11.00 9.08
N ASN A 44 -6.01 -11.07 7.79
CA ASN A 44 -6.27 -12.24 6.94
C ASN A 44 -5.21 -13.35 7.10
N GLY A 45 -4.31 -13.25 8.08
CA GLY A 45 -3.27 -14.25 8.38
C GLY A 45 -2.06 -14.20 7.44
N VAL A 46 -2.04 -13.30 6.46
CA VAL A 46 -0.87 -13.08 5.59
C VAL A 46 0.23 -12.40 6.41
N LYS A 47 1.47 -12.83 6.21
CA LYS A 47 2.65 -12.18 6.78
C LYS A 47 3.52 -11.64 5.67
N VAL A 48 4.12 -10.46 5.87
CA VAL A 48 5.04 -9.82 4.91
C VAL A 48 6.25 -9.26 5.65
N TRP A 49 7.45 -9.42 5.09
CA TRP A 49 8.68 -8.79 5.59
C TRP A 49 9.69 -8.54 4.47
N LEU A 50 10.70 -7.73 4.79
CA LEU A 50 11.82 -7.40 3.92
C LEU A 50 13.05 -8.21 4.33
N SER A 51 13.99 -8.40 3.40
CA SER A 51 15.30 -9.00 3.70
C SER A 51 16.17 -8.17 4.63
N ASP A 52 15.97 -6.86 4.64
CA ASP A 52 16.70 -5.91 5.47
C ASP A 52 15.73 -4.85 6.06
N GLY A 53 16.09 -4.31 7.22
CA GLY A 53 15.39 -3.20 7.84
C GLY A 53 15.79 -1.84 7.28
N ASP A 54 17.01 -1.71 6.74
CA ASP A 54 17.49 -0.50 6.08
C ASP A 54 17.69 -0.75 4.58
N LEU A 55 16.87 -0.10 3.77
CA LEU A 55 16.91 -0.26 2.32
C LEU A 55 17.50 0.98 1.68
N SER A 56 18.48 0.76 0.80
CA SER A 56 19.04 1.81 -0.05
C SER A 56 18.51 1.73 -1.48
N PRO A 57 18.35 2.87 -2.18
CA PRO A 57 18.04 2.89 -3.60
C PRO A 57 19.10 2.14 -4.42
N GLU A 58 18.73 1.69 -5.61
CA GLU A 58 19.62 1.00 -6.57
C GLU A 58 20.32 -0.25 -5.97
N THR A 59 19.82 -0.76 -4.85
CA THR A 59 20.33 -1.95 -4.17
C THR A 59 19.25 -3.03 -4.20
N PRO A 60 19.54 -4.21 -4.76
CA PRO A 60 18.58 -5.31 -4.77
C PRO A 60 18.22 -5.77 -3.35
N PHE A 61 16.94 -6.05 -3.13
CA PHE A 61 16.44 -6.62 -1.87
C PHE A 61 15.32 -7.63 -2.15
N SER A 62 15.00 -8.46 -1.15
CA SER A 62 13.91 -9.43 -1.24
C SER A 62 12.73 -9.01 -0.39
N ILE A 63 11.53 -9.25 -0.91
CA ILE A 63 10.28 -9.18 -0.18
C ILE A 63 9.78 -10.61 0.01
N PHE A 64 9.45 -10.96 1.25
CA PHE A 64 8.94 -12.26 1.60
C PHE A 64 7.48 -12.17 2.02
N ALA A 65 6.73 -13.23 1.74
CA ALA A 65 5.38 -13.40 2.23
C ALA A 65 5.12 -14.84 2.69
N GLU A 66 4.33 -15.00 3.75
CA GLU A 66 3.75 -16.27 4.16
C GLU A 66 2.24 -16.16 4.11
N LEU A 67 1.58 -17.14 3.50
CA LEU A 67 0.13 -17.15 3.32
C LEU A 67 -0.50 -18.23 4.21
N PRO A 68 -1.76 -18.05 4.64
CA PRO A 68 -2.55 -19.15 5.18
C PRO A 68 -2.65 -20.30 4.17
N LYS A 69 -2.96 -21.50 4.66
CA LYS A 69 -3.17 -22.66 3.78
C LYS A 69 -4.32 -22.40 2.80
N GLY A 70 -4.19 -22.93 1.58
CA GLY A 70 -5.20 -22.78 0.53
C GLY A 70 -5.32 -21.38 -0.05
N HIS A 71 -4.28 -20.54 0.09
CA HIS A 71 -4.23 -19.20 -0.48
C HIS A 71 -3.06 -19.08 -1.47
N VAL A 72 -3.24 -18.27 -2.52
CA VAL A 72 -2.21 -17.99 -3.52
C VAL A 72 -2.08 -16.49 -3.78
N ILE A 73 -0.88 -16.05 -4.15
CA ILE A 73 -0.66 -14.69 -4.65
C ILE A 73 -1.05 -14.67 -6.12
N THR A 74 -2.05 -13.86 -6.47
CA THR A 74 -2.52 -13.72 -7.86
C THR A 74 -1.92 -12.50 -8.55
N ASN A 75 -1.58 -11.46 -7.80
CA ASN A 75 -0.92 -10.28 -8.32
C ASN A 75 -0.16 -9.55 -7.20
N ALA A 76 0.95 -8.91 -7.54
CA ALA A 76 1.70 -8.08 -6.63
C ALA A 76 2.34 -6.90 -7.36
N LYS A 77 2.35 -5.72 -6.74
CA LYS A 77 3.02 -4.53 -7.28
C LYS A 77 3.50 -3.60 -6.18
N LEU A 78 4.57 -2.87 -6.46
CA LEU A 78 5.03 -1.73 -5.66
C LEU A 78 4.54 -0.43 -6.29
N GLU A 79 4.01 0.47 -5.48
CA GLU A 79 3.66 1.83 -5.86
C GLU A 79 4.45 2.81 -4.98
N GLY A 80 5.04 3.84 -5.62
CA GLY A 80 5.59 4.98 -4.89
C GLY A 80 4.45 5.79 -4.29
N VAL A 81 4.50 6.05 -2.98
CA VAL A 81 3.47 6.83 -2.28
C VAL A 81 3.77 8.33 -2.40
N THR A 82 5.03 8.70 -2.25
CA THR A 82 5.48 10.10 -2.35
C THR A 82 5.92 10.47 -3.77
N MET A 83 6.33 9.48 -4.56
CA MET A 83 6.88 9.67 -5.90
C MET A 83 5.95 9.07 -6.95
N TYR A 84 5.33 9.89 -7.78
CA TYR A 84 4.39 9.48 -8.83
C TYR A 84 5.10 8.82 -10.03
N MET A 85 5.85 7.74 -9.80
CA MET A 85 6.64 7.02 -10.82
C MET A 85 5.94 5.77 -11.38
N GLY A 86 4.63 5.65 -11.20
CA GLY A 86 3.87 4.48 -11.61
C GLY A 86 4.00 3.31 -10.64
N TYR A 87 4.13 2.09 -11.17
CA TYR A 87 4.24 0.87 -10.36
C TYR A 87 5.26 -0.11 -10.92
N ILE A 88 5.86 -0.89 -10.02
CA ILE A 88 6.79 -1.98 -10.34
C ILE A 88 6.07 -3.31 -10.08
N PRO A 89 5.75 -4.11 -11.11
CA PRO A 89 5.20 -5.45 -10.93
C PRO A 89 6.15 -6.32 -10.09
N GLN A 90 5.59 -7.08 -9.16
CA GLN A 90 6.35 -8.00 -8.30
C GLN A 90 6.03 -9.44 -8.67
N GLN A 91 7.06 -10.26 -8.84
CA GLN A 91 6.92 -11.67 -9.19
C GLN A 91 7.31 -12.53 -8.00
N PHE A 92 6.31 -12.99 -7.26
CA PHE A 92 6.54 -13.90 -6.14
C PHE A 92 6.70 -15.33 -6.64
N LYS A 93 7.81 -15.96 -6.25
CA LYS A 93 8.08 -17.38 -6.45
C LYS A 93 7.93 -18.11 -5.12
N ARG A 94 7.34 -19.30 -5.15
CA ARG A 94 7.14 -20.11 -3.96
C ARG A 94 8.39 -20.94 -3.65
N HIS A 95 8.91 -20.79 -2.45
CA HIS A 95 10.02 -21.54 -1.87
C HIS A 95 9.54 -22.24 -0.59
N GLY A 96 9.02 -23.46 -0.73
CA GLY A 96 8.42 -24.20 0.38
C GLY A 96 7.14 -23.53 0.89
N ASN A 97 7.17 -23.05 2.15
CA ASN A 97 6.04 -22.36 2.78
C ASN A 97 6.08 -20.83 2.60
N THR A 98 7.18 -20.30 2.04
CA THR A 98 7.40 -18.87 1.89
C THR A 98 7.33 -18.50 0.41
N TRP A 99 6.86 -17.30 0.13
CA TRP A 99 6.91 -16.67 -1.19
C TRP A 99 7.97 -15.58 -1.17
N GLN A 100 8.76 -15.47 -2.23
CA GLN A 100 9.84 -14.48 -2.34
C GLN A 100 9.75 -13.75 -3.68
N SER A 101 9.90 -12.43 -3.64
CA SER A 101 10.09 -11.58 -4.81
C SER A 101 11.40 -10.82 -4.64
N GLU A 102 12.24 -10.82 -5.67
CA GLU A 102 13.44 -9.98 -5.73
C GLU A 102 13.10 -8.69 -6.45
N THR A 103 13.57 -7.56 -5.92
CA THR A 103 13.28 -6.26 -6.51
C THR A 103 14.37 -5.24 -6.20
N MET A 104 14.27 -4.10 -6.85
CA MET A 104 15.14 -2.95 -6.67
C MET A 104 14.31 -1.72 -7.02
N VAL A 105 14.48 -0.64 -6.26
CA VAL A 105 13.80 0.63 -6.54
C VAL A 105 14.84 1.68 -6.91
N GLY A 106 14.46 2.55 -7.85
CA GLY A 106 15.34 3.61 -8.31
C GLY A 106 15.44 4.76 -7.32
N ILE A 107 16.55 5.49 -7.37
CA ILE A 107 16.71 6.74 -6.60
C ILE A 107 15.81 7.85 -7.17
N CYS A 108 15.31 8.72 -6.29
CA CYS A 108 14.58 9.92 -6.67
C CYS A 108 15.10 11.16 -5.91
N ALA A 109 14.48 12.33 -6.13
CA ALA A 109 14.83 13.59 -5.48
C ALA A 109 14.50 13.64 -3.97
N GLU A 110 13.68 12.72 -3.45
CA GLU A 110 13.27 12.65 -2.06
C GLU A 110 14.19 11.72 -1.26
N LYS A 111 14.66 12.20 -0.11
CA LYS A 111 15.53 11.42 0.78
C LYS A 111 14.84 10.19 1.38
N ASN A 112 13.58 10.35 1.77
CA ASN A 112 12.78 9.31 2.41
C ASN A 112 11.68 8.87 1.45
N MET A 113 11.94 7.80 0.72
CA MET A 113 11.03 7.29 -0.29
C MET A 113 10.06 6.28 0.33
N LEU A 114 8.78 6.65 0.44
CA LEU A 114 7.76 5.74 0.94
C LEU A 114 7.20 4.89 -0.20
N TRP A 115 7.34 3.58 -0.07
CA TRP A 115 6.83 2.59 -1.00
C TRP A 115 5.68 1.79 -0.38
N LYS A 116 4.75 1.36 -1.23
CA LYS A 116 3.60 0.52 -0.85
C LYS A 116 3.58 -0.72 -1.74
N LEU A 117 3.76 -1.88 -1.11
CA LEU A 117 3.42 -3.17 -1.71
C LEU A 117 1.91 -3.39 -1.63
N ILE A 118 1.32 -3.71 -2.78
CA ILE A 118 -0.04 -4.20 -2.91
C ILE A 118 0.07 -5.68 -3.28
N LEU A 119 -0.38 -6.55 -2.38
CA LEU A 119 -0.35 -8.01 -2.56
C LEU A 119 -1.78 -8.54 -2.62
N ASN A 120 -2.20 -9.05 -3.78
CA ASN A 120 -3.51 -9.67 -3.95
C ASN A 120 -3.40 -11.16 -3.69
N VAL A 121 -4.18 -11.61 -2.72
CA VAL A 121 -4.20 -13.00 -2.27
C VAL A 121 -5.60 -13.54 -2.46
N THR A 122 -5.69 -14.71 -3.09
CA THR A 122 -6.96 -15.39 -3.38
C THR A 122 -7.01 -16.71 -2.63
N ASP A 123 -8.14 -16.98 -1.98
CA ASP A 123 -8.46 -18.29 -1.41
C ASP A 123 -8.82 -19.25 -2.56
N GLU A 124 -8.14 -20.39 -2.65
CA GLU A 124 -8.30 -21.35 -3.74
C GLU A 124 -9.66 -22.05 -3.73
N VAL A 125 -10.31 -22.15 -2.57
CA VAL A 125 -11.59 -22.84 -2.40
C VAL A 125 -12.75 -21.88 -2.66
N THR A 126 -12.74 -20.72 -2.00
CA THR A 126 -13.84 -19.76 -2.08
C THR A 126 -13.70 -18.81 -3.28
N GLN A 127 -12.52 -18.76 -3.92
CA GLN A 127 -12.17 -17.80 -4.97
C GLN A 127 -12.26 -16.33 -4.51
N GLN A 128 -12.37 -16.09 -3.20
CA GLN A 128 -12.41 -14.74 -2.64
C GLN A 128 -11.00 -14.13 -2.68
N SER A 129 -10.91 -12.91 -3.21
CA SER A 129 -9.66 -12.17 -3.30
C SER A 129 -9.62 -11.00 -2.31
N ASN A 130 -8.50 -10.84 -1.62
CA ASN A 130 -8.24 -9.75 -0.68
C ASN A 130 -6.88 -9.12 -0.97
N SER A 131 -6.76 -7.82 -0.77
CA SER A 131 -5.51 -7.08 -0.93
C SER A 131 -4.88 -6.78 0.42
N VAL A 132 -3.59 -7.04 0.52
CA VAL A 132 -2.72 -6.66 1.64
C VAL A 132 -1.86 -5.48 1.20
N TYR A 133 -1.80 -4.45 2.05
CA TYR A 133 -1.01 -3.25 1.81
C TYR A 133 0.11 -3.17 2.82
N TYR A 134 1.35 -3.27 2.37
CA TYR A 134 2.56 -3.19 3.20
C TYR A 134 3.38 -1.97 2.81
N TYR A 135 3.74 -1.13 3.76
CA TYR A 135 4.44 0.13 3.53
C TYR A 135 5.84 0.05 4.11
N PHE A 136 6.83 0.60 3.40
CA PHE A 136 8.22 0.64 3.85
C PHE A 136 8.96 1.84 3.27
N TYR A 137 10.02 2.26 3.96
CA TYR A 137 10.90 3.32 3.51
C TYR A 137 12.14 2.78 2.81
N VAL A 138 12.63 3.56 1.85
CA VAL A 138 13.95 3.40 1.24
C VAL A 138 14.67 4.75 1.36
N THR A 139 15.90 4.75 1.85
CA THR A 139 16.62 5.96 2.25
C THR A 139 18.06 5.98 1.77
N TYR A 140 18.62 7.17 1.55
CA TYR A 140 20.03 7.40 1.19
C TYR A 140 20.59 8.67 1.83
#